data_AF-A0A0K8VIV0-F1
#
_entry.id   AF-A0A0K8VIV0-F1
#
_cell.length_a   1.000
_cell.length_b   1.000
_cell.length_c   1.000
_cell.angle_alpha   90.00
_cell.angle_beta   90.00
_cell.angle_gamma   90.00
#
_symmetry.space_group_name_H-M   'P 1'
#
loop_
_entity.id
_entity.type
_entity.pdbx_description
1 polymer ?
#
loop_
_entity_poly.entity_id
_entity_poly.type
_entity_poly.pdbx_seq_one_letter_code
_entity_poly.pdbx_strand_id
1 'polypeptide(L)'
;YELQLLFNANKIRVYCKMRLLFLLLCCTVAFSCCTAVEEKETNNVYALLEAQKFLLEIVWHVQEPVALPECQDLQFVKDAAQYTKFDSDMQRFVQDVQHQRLLPRNDFFSAVVRTHHQQVLGLYKLLTYAKDWTLFKQNVCWARTHINPGMFVYALDLAIRHRKDCEIFVLPPIYEIFPQHFFNSEVIHRAMTVSKKKVEMAQIQSHANNGMASETSPHNWQTWQGGKLMGLRERR
;
A
#
# COMPACT_ATOMS: atom_id res chain seq x y z
N TYR A 1 -33.00 68.24 -30.88
CA TYR A 1 -33.62 66.91 -30.94
C TYR A 1 -32.68 65.84 -31.51
N GLU A 2 -32.07 66.05 -32.69
CA GLU A 2 -31.08 65.14 -33.31
C GLU A 2 -29.85 64.79 -32.42
N LEU A 3 -29.24 65.78 -31.75
CA LEU A 3 -28.05 65.54 -30.91
C LEU A 3 -28.34 64.75 -29.61
N GLN A 4 -29.58 64.80 -29.09
CA GLN A 4 -29.98 64.02 -27.91
C GLN A 4 -30.23 62.54 -28.24
N LEU A 5 -30.73 62.25 -29.45
CA LEU A 5 -30.93 60.88 -29.93
C LEU A 5 -29.59 60.16 -30.18
N LEU A 6 -28.61 60.85 -30.77
CA LEU A 6 -27.27 60.30 -31.00
C LEU A 6 -26.50 60.04 -29.68
N PHE A 7 -26.67 60.89 -28.67
CA PHE A 7 -26.05 60.70 -27.36
C PHE A 7 -26.63 59.49 -26.61
N ASN A 8 -27.95 59.27 -26.73
CA ASN A 8 -28.62 58.12 -26.11
C ASN A 8 -28.28 56.80 -26.82
N ALA A 9 -28.20 56.82 -28.16
CA ALA A 9 -27.77 55.66 -28.95
C ALA A 9 -26.33 55.22 -28.64
N ASN A 10 -25.39 56.17 -28.44
CA ASN A 10 -24.03 55.85 -28.04
C ASN A 10 -23.96 55.29 -26.60
N LYS A 11 -24.73 55.82 -25.66
CA LYS A 11 -24.84 55.24 -24.30
C LYS A 11 -25.33 53.79 -24.35
N ILE A 12 -26.40 53.51 -25.09
CA ILE A 12 -26.96 52.16 -25.23
C ILE A 12 -25.93 51.21 -25.89
N ARG A 13 -25.19 51.68 -26.89
CA ARG A 13 -24.11 50.90 -27.54
C ARG A 13 -22.96 50.56 -26.60
N VAL A 14 -22.59 51.49 -25.71
CA VAL A 14 -21.56 51.28 -24.69
C VAL A 14 -22.05 50.30 -23.61
N TYR A 15 -23.29 50.44 -23.13
CA TYR A 15 -23.88 49.50 -22.17
C TYR A 15 -24.05 48.08 -22.76
N CYS A 16 -24.39 47.97 -24.04
CA CYS A 16 -24.51 46.68 -24.72
C CYS A 16 -23.14 46.00 -24.90
N LYS A 17 -22.10 46.76 -25.26
CA LYS A 17 -20.70 46.27 -25.29
C LYS A 17 -20.19 45.87 -23.91
N MET A 18 -20.47 46.66 -22.87
CA MET A 18 -20.07 46.33 -21.49
C MET A 18 -20.81 45.09 -20.96
N ARG A 19 -22.10 44.92 -21.27
CA ARG A 19 -22.86 43.70 -20.92
C ARG A 19 -22.33 42.46 -21.64
N LEU A 20 -21.98 42.57 -22.93
CA LEU A 20 -21.40 41.46 -23.69
C LEU A 20 -20.02 41.07 -23.16
N LEU A 21 -19.19 42.04 -22.79
CA LEU A 21 -17.89 41.79 -22.15
C LEU A 21 -18.03 41.12 -20.79
N PHE A 22 -19.02 41.54 -19.98
CA PHE A 22 -19.29 40.90 -18.69
C PHE A 22 -19.77 39.45 -18.85
N LEU A 23 -20.64 39.18 -19.82
CA LEU A 23 -21.10 37.82 -20.11
C LEU A 23 -19.96 36.91 -20.60
N LEU A 24 -19.08 37.43 -21.47
CA LEU A 24 -17.92 36.68 -21.93
C LEU A 24 -16.93 36.39 -20.80
N LEU A 25 -16.70 37.35 -19.90
CA LEU A 25 -15.87 37.15 -18.70
C LEU A 25 -16.49 36.09 -17.76
N CYS A 26 -17.80 36.11 -17.55
CA CYS A 26 -18.49 35.09 -16.75
C CYS A 26 -18.38 33.70 -17.39
N CYS A 27 -18.47 33.59 -18.72
CA CYS A 27 -18.33 32.32 -19.43
C CYS A 27 -16.91 31.75 -19.34
N THR A 28 -15.86 32.57 -19.42
CA THR A 28 -14.48 32.10 -19.29
C THR A 28 -14.15 31.65 -17.86
N VAL A 29 -14.66 32.35 -16.85
CA VAL A 29 -14.50 31.96 -15.44
C VAL A 29 -15.28 30.68 -15.14
N ALA A 30 -16.49 30.53 -15.66
CA ALA A 30 -17.27 29.29 -15.50
C ALA A 30 -16.59 28.09 -16.15
N PHE A 31 -16.05 28.25 -17.38
CA PHE A 31 -15.34 27.17 -18.07
C PHE A 31 -14.07 26.73 -17.33
N SER A 32 -13.29 27.69 -16.80
CA SER A 32 -12.11 27.39 -15.99
C SER A 32 -12.45 26.74 -14.63
N CYS A 33 -13.62 27.05 -14.07
CA CYS A 33 -14.10 26.44 -12.84
C CYS A 33 -14.50 24.97 -13.06
N CYS A 34 -15.17 24.66 -14.16
CA CYS A 34 -15.57 23.28 -14.50
C CYS A 34 -14.37 22.34 -14.66
N THR A 35 -13.30 22.77 -15.35
CA THR A 35 -12.12 21.91 -15.57
C THR A 35 -11.35 21.65 -14.28
N ALA A 36 -11.26 22.62 -13.37
CA ALA A 36 -10.55 22.46 -12.10
C ALA A 36 -11.28 21.50 -11.12
N VAL A 37 -12.60 21.46 -11.18
CA VAL A 37 -13.41 20.54 -10.35
C VAL A 37 -13.25 19.10 -10.84
N GLU A 38 -13.32 18.86 -12.15
CA GLU A 38 -13.10 17.53 -12.73
C GLU A 38 -11.68 16.99 -12.44
N GLU A 39 -10.66 17.85 -12.54
CA GLU A 39 -9.27 17.48 -12.24
C GLU A 39 -9.10 17.10 -10.76
N LYS A 40 -9.77 17.81 -9.83
CA LYS A 40 -9.70 17.47 -8.40
C LYS A 40 -10.38 16.15 -8.08
N GLU A 41 -11.55 15.87 -8.65
CA GLU A 41 -12.25 14.61 -8.42
C GLU A 41 -11.50 13.41 -9.01
N THR A 42 -10.96 13.55 -10.23
CA THR A 42 -10.17 12.49 -10.88
C THR A 42 -8.87 12.21 -10.13
N ASN A 43 -8.12 13.23 -9.71
CA ASN A 43 -6.90 13.06 -8.91
C ASN A 43 -7.15 12.31 -7.59
N ASN A 44 -8.30 12.54 -6.96
CA ASN A 44 -8.68 11.80 -5.75
C ASN A 44 -8.89 10.31 -6.06
N VAL A 45 -9.59 9.96 -7.15
CA VAL A 45 -9.83 8.55 -7.52
C VAL A 45 -8.52 7.81 -7.80
N TYR A 46 -7.59 8.42 -8.53
CA TYR A 46 -6.28 7.81 -8.81
C TYR A 46 -5.49 7.57 -7.52
N ALA A 47 -5.46 8.54 -6.61
CA ALA A 47 -4.77 8.38 -5.32
C ALA A 47 -5.36 7.25 -4.46
N LEU A 48 -6.68 7.07 -4.47
CA LEU A 48 -7.35 5.97 -3.78
C LEU A 48 -7.02 4.62 -4.42
N LEU A 49 -6.98 4.53 -5.75
CA LEU A 49 -6.61 3.32 -6.47
C LEU A 49 -5.16 2.92 -6.19
N GLU A 50 -4.24 3.88 -6.18
CA GLU A 50 -2.84 3.66 -5.82
C GLU A 50 -2.70 3.17 -4.38
N ALA A 51 -3.45 3.75 -3.44
CA ALA A 51 -3.45 3.32 -2.05
C ALA A 51 -3.98 1.88 -1.90
N GLN A 52 -5.08 1.54 -2.57
CA GLN A 52 -5.61 0.17 -2.56
C GLN A 52 -4.61 -0.81 -3.19
N LYS A 53 -4.03 -0.46 -4.34
CA LYS A 53 -3.00 -1.27 -5.01
C LYS A 53 -1.81 -1.54 -4.09
N PHE A 54 -1.30 -0.51 -3.43
CA PHE A 54 -0.22 -0.63 -2.44
C PHE A 54 -0.57 -1.62 -1.31
N LEU A 55 -1.76 -1.51 -0.74
CA LEU A 55 -2.20 -2.41 0.34
C LEU A 55 -2.34 -3.87 -0.11
N LEU A 56 -2.71 -4.12 -1.36
CA LEU A 56 -2.75 -5.47 -1.94
C LEU A 56 -1.34 -6.01 -2.20
N GLU A 57 -0.46 -5.20 -2.77
CA GLU A 57 0.91 -5.60 -3.10
C GLU A 57 1.76 -5.86 -1.84
N ILE A 58 1.58 -5.08 -0.76
CA ILE A 58 2.38 -5.27 0.46
C ILE A 58 2.05 -6.58 1.19
N VAL A 59 0.80 -7.03 1.08
CA VAL A 59 0.30 -8.27 1.68
C VAL A 59 0.53 -9.48 0.75
N TRP A 60 0.92 -9.24 -0.50
CA TRP A 60 1.31 -10.32 -1.41
C TRP A 60 2.58 -11.02 -0.89
N HIS A 61 2.53 -12.35 -0.82
CA HIS A 61 3.65 -13.21 -0.41
C HIS A 61 4.37 -12.71 0.87
N VAL A 62 3.62 -12.44 1.94
CA VAL A 62 4.17 -11.83 3.19
C VAL A 62 5.35 -12.60 3.78
N GLN A 63 5.41 -13.92 3.55
CA GLN A 63 6.49 -14.79 4.03
C GLN A 63 7.82 -14.55 3.33
N GLU A 64 7.83 -13.95 2.16
CA GLU A 64 9.04 -13.63 1.40
C GLU A 64 9.51 -12.20 1.68
N PRO A 65 10.80 -11.89 1.48
CA PRO A 65 11.29 -10.51 1.50
C PRO A 65 10.47 -9.65 0.53
N VAL A 66 10.24 -8.39 0.90
CA VAL A 66 9.44 -7.49 0.07
C VAL A 66 10.14 -7.25 -1.27
N ALA A 67 9.43 -7.48 -2.38
CA ALA A 67 9.95 -7.25 -3.73
C ALA A 67 9.77 -5.79 -4.20
N LEU A 68 8.96 -5.01 -3.48
CA LEU A 68 8.68 -3.61 -3.82
C LEU A 68 9.93 -2.74 -3.61
N PRO A 69 10.40 -2.00 -4.63
CA PRO A 69 11.61 -1.19 -4.53
C PRO A 69 11.42 -0.02 -3.56
N GLU A 70 10.19 0.50 -3.44
CA GLU A 70 9.82 1.57 -2.49
C GLU A 70 9.96 1.17 -1.02
N CYS A 71 9.98 -0.14 -0.72
CA CYS A 71 10.11 -0.64 0.64
C CYS A 71 11.55 -1.06 0.99
N GLN A 72 12.52 -0.85 0.10
CA GLN A 72 13.92 -1.20 0.32
C GLN A 72 14.64 -0.10 1.13
N ASP A 73 15.53 -0.50 2.03
CA ASP A 73 16.44 0.36 2.79
C ASP A 73 15.79 1.51 3.59
N LEU A 74 14.52 1.37 3.96
CA LEU A 74 13.84 2.36 4.77
C LEU A 74 14.32 2.37 6.22
N GLN A 75 14.50 3.57 6.75
CA GLN A 75 14.84 3.80 8.15
C GLN A 75 13.58 3.83 9.02
N PHE A 76 13.72 3.35 10.26
CA PHE A 76 12.66 3.39 11.26
C PHE A 76 12.43 4.82 11.76
N VAL A 77 11.19 5.30 11.65
CA VAL A 77 10.80 6.65 12.09
C VAL A 77 10.45 6.65 13.57
N LYS A 78 11.39 7.12 14.40
CA LYS A 78 11.24 7.23 15.87
C LYS A 78 10.73 8.59 16.35
N ASP A 79 10.62 9.57 15.47
CA ASP A 79 10.32 10.95 15.83
C ASP A 79 8.86 11.12 16.26
N ALA A 80 8.64 11.40 17.55
CA ALA A 80 7.30 11.57 18.12
C ALA A 80 6.49 12.69 17.44
N ALA A 81 7.15 13.72 16.90
CA ALA A 81 6.50 14.84 16.22
C ALA A 81 5.75 14.44 14.94
N GLN A 82 6.10 13.32 14.33
CA GLN A 82 5.45 12.83 13.11
C GLN A 82 4.13 12.09 13.37
N TYR A 83 3.81 11.82 14.65
CA TYR A 83 2.61 11.10 15.06
C TYR A 83 1.60 12.03 15.74
N THR A 84 0.31 11.76 15.55
CA THR A 84 -0.79 12.51 16.18
C THR A 84 -0.81 12.29 17.69
N LYS A 85 -0.50 11.07 18.12
CA LYS A 85 -0.38 10.67 19.52
C LYS A 85 0.85 9.78 19.65
N PHE A 86 1.59 9.96 20.74
CA PHE A 86 2.77 9.15 21.06
C PHE A 86 2.71 8.72 22.52
N ASP A 87 2.37 7.46 22.76
CA ASP A 87 2.14 6.91 24.10
C ASP A 87 3.25 5.95 24.57
N SER A 88 3.09 5.42 25.79
CA SER A 88 4.07 4.50 26.40
C SER A 88 4.23 3.19 25.62
N ASP A 89 3.20 2.72 24.93
CA ASP A 89 3.27 1.48 24.14
C ASP A 89 4.10 1.69 22.88
N MET A 90 3.95 2.85 22.22
CA MET A 90 4.80 3.24 21.10
C MET A 90 6.26 3.44 21.54
N GLN A 91 6.48 4.11 22.68
CA GLN A 91 7.82 4.28 23.26
C GLN A 91 8.49 2.94 23.52
N ARG A 92 7.75 2.00 24.11
CA ARG A 92 8.24 0.65 24.37
C ARG A 92 8.58 -0.09 23.07
N PHE A 93 7.73 0.02 22.05
CA PHE A 93 8.03 -0.59 20.75
C PHE A 93 9.31 0.01 20.14
N VAL A 94 9.47 1.34 20.15
CA VAL A 94 10.71 2.00 19.69
C VAL A 94 11.94 1.46 20.45
N GLN A 95 11.85 1.26 21.75
CA GLN A 95 12.93 0.64 22.54
C GLN A 95 13.18 -0.82 22.15
N ASP A 96 12.13 -1.59 21.88
CA ASP A 96 12.25 -2.98 21.41
C ASP A 96 12.94 -3.04 20.04
N VAL A 97 12.65 -2.10 19.13
CA VAL A 97 13.36 -1.94 17.85
C VAL A 97 14.85 -1.61 18.08
N GLN A 98 15.15 -0.60 18.90
CA GLN A 98 16.52 -0.14 19.15
C GLN A 98 17.41 -1.22 19.79
N HIS A 99 16.84 -2.03 20.68
CA HIS A 99 17.55 -3.10 21.37
C HIS A 99 17.48 -4.46 20.63
N GLN A 100 16.93 -4.50 19.42
CA GLN A 100 16.75 -5.74 18.64
C GLN A 100 15.99 -6.84 19.39
N ARG A 101 14.96 -6.45 20.17
CA ARG A 101 14.12 -7.35 20.98
C ARG A 101 12.78 -7.70 20.29
N LEU A 102 12.70 -7.49 18.99
CA LEU A 102 11.52 -7.83 18.18
C LEU A 102 11.39 -9.34 18.01
N LEU A 103 10.16 -9.82 17.86
CA LEU A 103 9.89 -11.22 17.52
C LEU A 103 10.61 -11.59 16.21
N PRO A 104 11.44 -12.65 16.18
CA PRO A 104 12.11 -13.07 14.97
C PRO A 104 11.11 -13.41 13.86
N ARG A 105 11.52 -13.13 12.62
CA ARG A 105 10.62 -13.25 11.47
C ARG A 105 10.12 -14.67 11.18
N ASN A 106 10.94 -15.67 11.51
CA ASN A 106 10.64 -17.08 11.27
C ASN A 106 10.00 -17.78 12.48
N ASP A 107 9.72 -17.04 13.54
CA ASP A 107 9.10 -17.60 14.75
C ASP A 107 7.56 -17.56 14.68
N PHE A 108 6.90 -18.31 15.55
CA PHE A 108 5.45 -18.33 15.63
C PHE A 108 4.91 -17.05 16.29
N PHE A 109 3.90 -16.44 15.66
CA PHE A 109 3.16 -15.32 16.23
C PHE A 109 1.79 -15.76 16.78
N SER A 110 1.41 -15.19 17.92
CA SER A 110 0.07 -15.33 18.50
C SER A 110 -0.31 -14.06 19.26
N ALA A 111 -1.50 -13.53 18.98
CA ALA A 111 -2.03 -12.34 19.63
C ALA A 111 -2.35 -12.54 21.12
N VAL A 112 -2.39 -13.79 21.60
CA VAL A 112 -2.68 -14.14 23.01
C VAL A 112 -1.42 -14.11 23.87
N VAL A 113 -0.25 -14.30 23.27
CA VAL A 113 1.03 -14.25 23.98
C VAL A 113 1.32 -12.79 24.35
N ARG A 114 1.51 -12.52 25.64
CA ARG A 114 1.63 -11.15 26.18
C ARG A 114 2.74 -10.34 25.52
N THR A 115 3.91 -10.93 25.27
CA THR A 115 5.05 -10.25 24.64
C THR A 115 4.73 -9.86 23.20
N HIS A 116 4.15 -10.78 22.42
CA HIS A 116 3.74 -10.54 21.04
C HIS A 116 2.65 -9.47 20.97
N HIS A 117 1.65 -9.56 21.86
CA HIS A 117 0.57 -8.60 21.96
C HIS A 117 1.07 -7.18 22.23
N GLN A 118 2.05 -7.02 23.14
CA GLN A 118 2.65 -5.73 23.46
C GLN A 118 3.38 -5.13 22.24
N GLN A 119 4.12 -5.94 21.48
CA GLN A 119 4.78 -5.49 20.26
C GLN A 119 3.77 -5.11 19.17
N VAL A 120 2.73 -5.92 18.99
CA VAL A 120 1.61 -5.60 18.07
C VAL A 120 0.98 -4.27 18.45
N LEU A 121 0.67 -4.05 19.73
CA LEU A 121 -0.04 -2.85 20.17
C LEU A 121 0.77 -1.58 19.85
N GLY A 122 2.08 -1.62 20.07
CA GLY A 122 2.98 -0.53 19.69
C GLY A 122 3.06 -0.32 18.19
N LEU A 123 3.20 -1.39 17.40
CA LEU A 123 3.22 -1.31 15.94
C LEU A 123 1.89 -0.78 15.37
N TYR A 124 0.75 -1.33 15.81
CA TYR A 124 -0.58 -0.88 15.45
C TYR A 124 -0.76 0.62 15.70
N LYS A 125 -0.36 1.11 16.88
CA LYS A 125 -0.45 2.54 17.22
C LYS A 125 0.46 3.41 16.35
N LEU A 126 1.67 2.96 16.02
CA LEU A 126 2.55 3.65 15.07
C LEU A 126 1.92 3.78 13.68
N LEU A 127 1.25 2.74 13.21
CA LEU A 127 0.53 2.77 11.93
C LEU A 127 -0.71 3.67 11.99
N THR A 128 -1.53 3.55 13.04
CA THR A 128 -2.78 4.32 13.17
C THR A 128 -2.55 5.81 13.44
N TYR A 129 -1.55 6.17 14.23
CA TYR A 129 -1.29 7.56 14.61
C TYR A 129 -0.32 8.29 13.67
N ALA A 130 0.09 7.67 12.56
CA ALA A 130 0.81 8.38 11.50
C ALA A 130 -0.05 9.55 10.96
N LYS A 131 0.53 10.75 10.91
CA LYS A 131 -0.20 11.96 10.46
C LYS A 131 -0.55 11.92 8.97
N ASP A 132 0.40 11.48 8.17
CA ASP A 132 0.31 11.52 6.72
C ASP A 132 0.33 10.12 6.10
N TRP A 133 -0.30 9.98 4.93
CA TRP A 133 -0.28 8.74 4.14
C TRP A 133 1.16 8.30 3.79
N THR A 134 2.05 9.25 3.50
CA THR A 134 3.46 8.96 3.20
C THR A 134 4.18 8.31 4.38
N LEU A 135 3.96 8.83 5.59
CA LEU A 135 4.53 8.24 6.81
C LEU A 135 3.94 6.87 7.10
N PHE A 136 2.62 6.72 6.90
CA PHE A 136 1.96 5.42 7.01
C PHE A 136 2.60 4.40 6.07
N LYS A 137 2.76 4.72 4.78
CA LYS A 137 3.43 3.84 3.80
C LYS A 137 4.85 3.49 4.21
N GLN A 138 5.64 4.47 4.66
CA GLN A 138 7.01 4.25 5.13
C GLN A 138 7.06 3.27 6.30
N ASN A 139 6.18 3.46 7.30
CA ASN A 139 6.10 2.58 8.46
C ASN A 139 5.63 1.17 8.09
N VAL A 140 4.67 1.05 7.17
CA VAL A 140 4.19 -0.23 6.64
C VAL A 140 5.31 -0.97 5.92
N CYS A 141 6.01 -0.31 5.00
CA CYS A 141 7.15 -0.91 4.29
C CYS A 141 8.27 -1.32 5.25
N TRP A 142 8.61 -0.49 6.23
CA TRP A 142 9.61 -0.83 7.23
C TRP A 142 9.20 -2.07 8.04
N ALA A 143 7.94 -2.11 8.51
CA ALA A 143 7.41 -3.23 9.27
C ALA A 143 7.37 -4.51 8.45
N ARG A 144 7.02 -4.43 7.15
CA ARG A 144 6.97 -5.58 6.23
C ARG A 144 8.32 -6.30 6.10
N THR A 145 9.43 -5.57 6.25
CA THR A 145 10.79 -6.10 6.14
C THR A 145 11.32 -6.62 7.47
N HIS A 146 11.05 -5.91 8.57
CA HIS A 146 11.72 -6.15 9.86
C HIS A 146 10.89 -6.94 10.88
N ILE A 147 9.56 -6.97 10.72
CA ILE A 147 8.64 -7.59 11.68
C ILE A 147 8.22 -8.98 11.20
N ASN A 148 7.89 -9.85 12.15
CA ASN A 148 7.26 -11.14 11.87
C ASN A 148 6.02 -10.99 10.97
N PRO A 149 5.87 -11.81 9.91
CA PRO A 149 4.81 -11.64 8.92
C PRO A 149 3.40 -11.73 9.52
N GLY A 150 3.19 -12.64 10.47
CA GLY A 150 1.90 -12.78 11.15
C GLY A 150 1.57 -11.56 12.02
N MET A 151 2.58 -11.06 12.75
CA MET A 151 2.46 -9.84 13.56
C MET A 151 2.19 -8.60 12.70
N PHE A 152 2.88 -8.48 11.57
CA PHE A 152 2.72 -7.40 10.61
C PHE A 152 1.31 -7.35 10.03
N VAL A 153 0.81 -8.47 9.49
CA VAL A 153 -0.54 -8.53 8.89
C VAL A 153 -1.61 -8.21 9.94
N TYR A 154 -1.47 -8.75 11.15
CA TYR A 154 -2.41 -8.48 12.23
C TYR A 154 -2.44 -7.00 12.63
N ALA A 155 -1.27 -6.36 12.78
CA ALA A 155 -1.19 -4.94 13.09
C ALA A 155 -1.70 -4.04 11.95
N LEU A 156 -1.41 -4.40 10.70
CA LEU A 156 -1.88 -3.67 9.51
C LEU A 156 -3.41 -3.72 9.38
N ASP A 157 -4.00 -4.90 9.57
CA ASP A 157 -5.45 -5.12 9.50
C ASP A 157 -6.19 -4.32 10.59
N LEU A 158 -5.63 -4.27 11.82
CA LEU A 158 -6.13 -3.37 12.87
C LEU A 158 -5.97 -1.89 12.48
N ALA A 159 -4.82 -1.51 11.93
CA ALA A 159 -4.56 -0.13 11.58
C ALA A 159 -5.53 0.38 10.51
N ILE A 160 -5.77 -0.40 9.45
CA ILE A 160 -6.70 -0.06 8.36
C ILE A 160 -8.12 0.11 8.89
N ARG A 161 -8.59 -0.77 9.78
CA ARG A 161 -9.92 -0.66 10.38
C ARG A 161 -10.13 0.55 11.28
N HIS A 162 -9.05 1.10 11.85
CA HIS A 162 -9.13 2.21 12.80
C HIS A 162 -8.70 3.57 12.22
N ARG A 163 -7.99 3.60 11.08
CA ARG A 163 -7.60 4.85 10.42
C ARG A 163 -8.73 5.36 9.53
N LYS A 164 -9.12 6.62 9.73
CA LYS A 164 -10.26 7.25 9.04
C LYS A 164 -10.11 7.30 7.52
N ASP A 165 -8.88 7.50 7.04
CA ASP A 165 -8.56 7.54 5.62
C ASP A 165 -8.44 6.14 4.99
N CYS A 166 -8.44 5.09 5.80
CA CYS A 166 -8.40 3.70 5.35
C CYS A 166 -9.77 2.99 5.40
N GLU A 167 -10.84 3.66 5.84
CA GLU A 167 -12.16 3.05 6.04
C GLU A 167 -12.74 2.42 4.76
N ILE A 168 -12.36 2.93 3.60
CA ILE A 168 -12.83 2.43 2.29
C ILE A 168 -12.00 1.24 1.77
N PHE A 169 -10.82 1.01 2.33
CA PHE A 169 -9.90 -0.02 1.84
C PHE A 169 -10.18 -1.36 2.50
N VAL A 170 -9.99 -2.42 1.72
CA VAL A 170 -10.22 -3.79 2.17
C VAL A 170 -8.99 -4.62 1.87
N LEU A 171 -8.48 -5.31 2.89
CA LEU A 171 -7.41 -6.29 2.73
C LEU A 171 -7.97 -7.62 2.21
N PRO A 172 -7.15 -8.43 1.52
CA PRO A 172 -7.52 -9.79 1.18
C PRO A 172 -7.87 -10.59 2.45
N PRO A 173 -8.76 -11.59 2.33
CA PRO A 173 -9.08 -12.45 3.44
C PRO A 173 -7.86 -13.25 3.91
N ILE A 174 -7.80 -13.56 5.20
CA ILE A 174 -6.62 -14.18 5.84
C ILE A 174 -6.25 -15.53 5.19
N TYR A 175 -7.22 -16.30 4.68
CA TYR A 175 -6.96 -17.57 4.01
C TYR A 175 -6.26 -17.44 2.64
N GLU A 176 -6.29 -16.27 2.01
CA GLU A 176 -5.49 -15.96 0.81
C GLU A 176 -4.07 -15.52 1.18
N ILE A 177 -3.92 -14.82 2.31
CA ILE A 177 -2.64 -14.33 2.81
C ILE A 177 -1.81 -15.47 3.41
N PHE A 178 -2.46 -16.31 4.22
CA PHE A 178 -1.84 -17.40 4.97
C PHE A 178 -2.58 -18.73 4.76
N PRO A 179 -2.54 -19.30 3.53
CA PRO A 179 -3.24 -20.53 3.21
C PRO A 179 -2.79 -21.71 4.10
N GLN A 180 -1.55 -21.71 4.57
CA GLN A 180 -1.00 -22.79 5.41
C GLN A 180 -1.73 -22.99 6.75
N HIS A 181 -2.51 -22.01 7.21
CA HIS A 181 -3.30 -22.12 8.45
C HIS A 181 -4.71 -22.69 8.24
N PHE A 182 -5.17 -22.80 6.99
CA PHE A 182 -6.55 -23.19 6.67
C PHE A 182 -6.65 -24.48 5.87
N PHE A 183 -5.57 -24.90 5.19
CA PHE A 183 -5.54 -26.13 4.41
C PHE A 183 -4.70 -27.22 5.08
N ASN A 184 -5.13 -28.47 4.88
CA ASN A 184 -4.37 -29.63 5.35
C ASN A 184 -2.99 -29.71 4.70
N SER A 185 -2.03 -30.26 5.44
CA SER A 185 -0.66 -30.45 4.97
C SER A 185 -0.60 -31.19 3.63
N GLU A 186 -1.45 -32.20 3.41
CA GLU A 186 -1.53 -32.93 2.15
C GLU A 186 -1.84 -32.02 0.94
N VAL A 187 -2.80 -31.11 1.08
CA VAL A 187 -3.19 -30.18 0.01
C VAL A 187 -2.03 -29.22 -0.27
N ILE A 188 -1.41 -28.70 0.78
CA ILE A 188 -0.23 -27.82 0.67
C ILE A 188 0.93 -28.56 0.00
N HIS A 189 1.21 -29.81 0.38
CA HIS A 189 2.25 -30.64 -0.25
C HIS A 189 1.97 -30.89 -1.74
N ARG A 190 0.74 -31.24 -2.10
CA ARG A 190 0.36 -31.43 -3.51
C ARG A 190 0.55 -30.14 -4.32
N ALA A 191 0.11 -29.00 -3.78
CA ALA A 191 0.28 -27.69 -4.42
C ALA A 191 1.77 -27.35 -4.62
N MET A 192 2.61 -27.61 -3.62
CA MET A 192 4.07 -27.43 -3.71
C MET A 192 4.68 -28.33 -4.81
N THR A 193 4.29 -29.60 -4.90
CA THR A 193 4.79 -30.52 -5.94
C THR A 193 4.37 -30.07 -7.34
N VAL A 194 3.12 -29.62 -7.52
CA VAL A 194 2.66 -29.09 -8.82
C VAL A 194 3.42 -27.83 -9.20
N SER A 195 3.61 -26.89 -8.26
CA SER A 195 4.39 -25.68 -8.46
C SER A 195 5.84 -26.00 -8.86
N LYS A 196 6.49 -26.95 -8.17
CA LYS A 196 7.84 -27.45 -8.49
C LYS A 196 7.95 -28.03 -9.90
N LYS A 197 7.01 -28.89 -10.30
CA LYS A 197 6.99 -29.47 -11.66
C LYS A 197 6.81 -28.41 -12.74
N LYS A 198 5.96 -27.40 -12.49
CA LYS A 198 5.84 -26.25 -13.40
C LYS A 198 7.17 -25.52 -13.55
N VAL A 199 8.04 -25.51 -12.54
CA VAL A 199 9.42 -24.96 -12.68
C VAL A 199 10.21 -25.69 -13.69
N GLU A 200 10.30 -26.97 -13.44
CA GLU A 200 11.19 -27.81 -14.15
C GLU A 200 10.79 -27.83 -15.63
N MET A 201 9.49 -27.90 -15.91
CA MET A 201 8.96 -27.80 -17.27
C MET A 201 9.26 -26.46 -17.93
N ALA A 202 9.10 -25.32 -17.24
CA ALA A 202 9.40 -24.01 -17.80
C ALA A 202 10.90 -23.83 -18.08
N GLN A 203 11.76 -24.34 -17.20
CA GLN A 203 13.21 -24.34 -17.37
C GLN A 203 13.61 -25.22 -18.56
N ILE A 204 13.08 -26.44 -18.66
CA ILE A 204 13.31 -27.34 -19.80
C ILE A 204 12.87 -26.68 -21.12
N GLN A 205 11.71 -26.00 -21.12
CA GLN A 205 11.22 -25.27 -22.29
C GLN A 205 12.16 -24.11 -22.69
N SER A 206 12.68 -23.35 -21.72
CA SER A 206 13.67 -22.29 -22.00
C SER A 206 14.98 -22.86 -22.54
N HIS A 207 15.47 -23.97 -21.98
CA HIS A 207 16.67 -24.64 -22.48
C HIS A 207 16.48 -25.22 -23.89
N ALA A 208 15.27 -25.68 -24.24
CA ALA A 208 14.92 -26.12 -25.58
C ALA A 208 14.77 -24.96 -26.58
N ASN A 209 14.36 -23.78 -26.11
CA ASN A 209 14.13 -22.58 -26.94
C ASN A 209 15.36 -21.65 -27.08
N ASN A 210 16.46 -21.91 -26.35
CA ASN A 210 17.72 -21.17 -26.43
C ASN A 210 18.52 -21.43 -27.73
N GLY A 211 17.80 -21.56 -28.85
CA GLY A 211 18.31 -21.23 -30.18
C GLY A 211 18.13 -19.74 -30.55
N MET A 212 17.22 -18.98 -29.91
CA MET A 212 17.07 -17.53 -30.14
C MET A 212 16.04 -16.89 -29.18
N ALA A 213 16.40 -16.50 -27.95
CA ALA A 213 15.63 -15.52 -27.18
C ALA A 213 16.39 -15.04 -25.92
N SER A 214 16.33 -13.73 -25.67
CA SER A 214 16.92 -13.05 -24.51
C SER A 214 16.33 -13.54 -23.19
N GLU A 215 17.23 -13.78 -22.25
CA GLU A 215 17.04 -14.41 -20.94
C GLU A 215 16.24 -13.50 -19.98
N THR A 216 14.92 -13.47 -20.14
CA THR A 216 14.03 -12.98 -19.06
C THR A 216 13.72 -14.18 -18.16
N SER A 217 14.63 -14.46 -17.23
CA SER A 217 14.37 -15.38 -16.13
C SER A 217 13.05 -14.96 -15.45
N PRO A 218 12.02 -15.81 -15.38
CA PRO A 218 10.81 -15.45 -14.66
C PRO A 218 11.16 -15.54 -13.17
N HIS A 219 11.63 -14.42 -12.63
CA HIS A 219 12.10 -14.28 -11.24
C HIS A 219 10.95 -14.39 -10.20
N ASN A 220 9.74 -14.76 -10.63
CA ASN A 220 8.47 -14.59 -9.91
C ASN A 220 7.75 -15.93 -9.61
N TRP A 221 8.46 -17.04 -9.47
CA TRP A 221 7.77 -18.30 -9.18
C TRP A 221 8.47 -19.19 -8.17
N GLN A 222 9.60 -18.75 -7.59
CA GLN A 222 10.38 -19.56 -6.67
C GLN A 222 9.46 -20.23 -5.64
N THR A 223 9.43 -21.56 -5.71
CA THR A 223 8.52 -22.41 -4.95
C THR A 223 8.76 -22.26 -3.46
N TRP A 224 7.70 -21.92 -2.72
CA TRP A 224 7.43 -22.30 -1.32
C TRP A 224 8.65 -22.59 -0.44
N GLN A 225 9.18 -21.57 0.25
CA GLN A 225 10.14 -21.75 1.34
C GLN A 225 9.52 -22.36 2.62
N GLY A 226 8.24 -22.77 2.60
CA GLY A 226 7.57 -23.45 3.72
C GLY A 226 8.26 -24.72 4.20
N GLY A 227 9.01 -25.42 3.34
CA GLY A 227 9.84 -26.56 3.74
C GLY A 227 10.98 -26.19 4.70
N LYS A 228 11.52 -24.97 4.58
CA LYS A 228 12.58 -24.45 5.45
C LYS A 228 12.07 -24.11 6.86
N LEU A 229 10.80 -23.70 6.96
CA LEU A 229 10.11 -23.40 8.22
C LEU A 229 9.64 -24.67 8.95
N MET A 230 9.35 -25.74 8.22
CA MET A 230 8.85 -27.02 8.76
C MET A 230 9.97 -27.99 9.20
N GLY A 231 11.23 -27.55 9.26
CA GLY A 231 12.36 -28.38 9.74
C GLY A 231 12.73 -29.56 8.83
N LEU A 232 12.19 -29.62 7.61
CA LEU A 232 12.51 -30.67 6.64
C LEU A 232 13.81 -30.33 5.91
N ARG A 233 14.93 -30.58 6.59
CA ARG A 233 16.26 -30.57 5.98
C ARG A 233 16.38 -31.79 5.06
N GLU A 234 16.66 -31.54 3.78
CA GLU A 234 17.23 -32.54 2.88
C GLU A 234 18.52 -33.05 3.53
N ARG A 235 18.48 -34.25 4.14
CA ARG A 235 19.70 -34.95 4.50
C ARG A 235 20.31 -35.44 3.19
N ARG A 236 21.33 -34.72 2.73
CA ARG A 236 22.36 -35.28 1.86
C ARG A 236 23.07 -36.43 2.58
#